data_AF-A0A960V3X3-F1
#
_entry.id   AF-A0A960V3X3-F1
#
_cell.length_a   1.000
_cell.length_b   1.000
_cell.length_c   1.000
_cell.angle_alpha   90.00
_cell.angle_beta   90.00
_cell.angle_gamma   90.00
#
_symmetry.space_group_name_H-M   'P 1'
#
loop_
_entity.id
_entity.type
_entity.pdbx_description
1 polymer ?
#
loop_
_entity_poly.entity_id
_entity_poly.type
_entity_poly.pdbx_seq_one_letter_code
_entity_poly.pdbx_strand_id
1 'polypeptide(L)'
;MRCSYCNRFMLIGLVLAMLAGPVGCKPQQPDTSTLNAIQDYGAWIDQVTPLLCQRMHGCYARLFRTLPRAVQAEIKTDRCVATVMQDRDLKLQRHTPAMRQLARLCYTAILESRCEVIAQTAFFHPACMQLNLLADEAYADTPAPAVQMPWDSPGH
;
A
#
# COMPACT_ATOMS: atom_id res chain seq x y z
N MET A 1 -43.07 -6.21 -47.79
CA MET A 1 -42.68 -6.85 -46.51
C MET A 1 -41.41 -6.18 -46.01
N ARG A 2 -41.47 -5.53 -44.84
CA ARG A 2 -40.40 -4.72 -44.26
C ARG A 2 -39.43 -5.61 -43.49
N CYS A 3 -38.15 -5.65 -43.86
CA CYS A 3 -37.10 -6.21 -42.99
C CYS A 3 -36.71 -5.17 -41.93
N SER A 4 -37.58 -5.05 -40.93
CA SER A 4 -37.46 -4.16 -39.78
C SER A 4 -36.61 -4.79 -38.67
N TYR A 5 -35.44 -5.34 -39.02
CA TYR A 5 -34.57 -6.07 -38.08
C TYR A 5 -33.14 -5.52 -37.95
N CYS A 6 -32.70 -4.60 -38.82
CA CYS A 6 -31.37 -4.00 -38.68
C CYS A 6 -31.26 -2.98 -37.52
N ASN A 7 -32.37 -2.44 -37.01
CA ASN A 7 -32.32 -1.34 -36.02
C ASN A 7 -32.43 -1.79 -34.55
N ARG A 8 -32.73 -3.07 -34.27
CA ARG A 8 -32.84 -3.58 -32.89
C ARG A 8 -31.50 -4.05 -32.31
N PHE A 9 -30.56 -4.49 -33.15
CA PHE A 9 -29.24 -4.92 -32.69
C PHE A 9 -28.31 -3.74 -32.36
N MET A 10 -28.51 -2.57 -32.97
CA MET A 10 -27.73 -1.36 -32.66
C MET A 10 -28.00 -0.85 -31.24
N LEU A 11 -29.26 -0.90 -30.78
CA LEU A 11 -29.64 -0.44 -29.44
C LEU A 11 -29.17 -1.39 -28.33
N ILE A 12 -29.19 -2.71 -28.56
CA ILE A 12 -28.66 -3.69 -27.60
C ILE A 12 -27.13 -3.55 -27.49
N GLY A 13 -26.43 -3.33 -28.61
CA GLY A 13 -24.99 -3.06 -28.60
C GLY A 13 -24.60 -1.78 -27.86
N LEU A 14 -25.41 -0.72 -27.97
CA LEU A 14 -25.16 0.54 -27.25
C LEU A 14 -25.38 0.41 -25.74
N VAL A 15 -26.39 -0.37 -25.31
CA VAL A 15 -26.67 -0.61 -23.88
C VAL A 15 -25.60 -1.51 -23.25
N LEU A 16 -25.09 -2.51 -23.97
CA LEU A 16 -23.94 -3.32 -23.53
C LEU A 16 -22.64 -2.51 -23.48
N ALA A 17 -22.42 -1.58 -24.41
CA ALA A 17 -21.26 -0.68 -24.39
C ALA A 17 -21.33 0.37 -23.26
N MET A 18 -22.53 0.77 -22.81
CA MET A 18 -22.70 1.64 -21.64
C MET A 18 -22.59 0.88 -20.31
N LEU A 19 -22.88 -0.42 -20.28
CA LEU A 19 -22.63 -1.30 -19.13
C LEU A 19 -21.17 -1.72 -19.02
N ALA A 20 -20.44 -1.72 -20.14
CA ALA A 20 -18.99 -1.61 -20.16
C ALA A 20 -18.57 -0.16 -19.86
N GLY A 21 -19.01 0.36 -18.70
CA GLY A 21 -18.35 1.50 -18.08
C GLY A 21 -16.84 1.25 -18.05
N PRO A 22 -16.01 2.31 -17.94
CA PRO A 22 -14.57 2.13 -17.89
C PRO A 22 -14.31 1.01 -16.90
N VAL A 23 -13.68 -0.06 -17.38
CA VAL A 23 -13.11 -1.11 -16.56
C VAL A 23 -12.11 -0.35 -15.70
N GLY A 24 -12.61 0.26 -14.62
CA GLY A 24 -11.82 0.95 -13.65
C GLY A 24 -10.97 -0.18 -13.15
N CYS A 25 -9.70 -0.19 -13.57
CA CYS A 25 -8.75 -1.22 -13.21
C CYS A 25 -8.93 -1.42 -11.72
N LYS A 26 -9.59 -2.52 -11.32
CA LYS A 26 -9.62 -2.91 -9.93
C LYS A 26 -8.13 -2.94 -9.58
N PRO A 27 -7.68 -2.21 -8.54
CA PRO A 27 -6.29 -2.21 -8.17
C PRO A 27 -5.88 -3.66 -8.07
N GLN A 28 -5.04 -4.11 -9.01
CA GLN A 28 -4.70 -5.50 -9.13
C GLN A 28 -4.05 -5.87 -7.80
N GLN A 29 -4.65 -6.84 -7.10
CA GLN A 29 -4.13 -7.27 -5.83
C GLN A 29 -2.69 -7.75 -6.11
N PRO A 30 -1.68 -7.21 -5.41
CA PRO A 30 -0.30 -7.54 -5.70
C PRO A 30 -0.09 -9.04 -5.57
N ASP A 31 0.59 -9.64 -6.54
CA ASP A 31 0.89 -11.07 -6.52
C ASP A 31 1.97 -11.36 -5.46
N THR A 32 1.53 -11.83 -4.30
CA THR A 32 2.40 -12.14 -3.17
C THR A 32 3.15 -13.47 -3.36
N SER A 33 2.79 -14.29 -4.35
CA SER A 33 3.44 -15.58 -4.57
C SER A 33 4.90 -15.43 -5.01
N THR A 34 5.16 -14.46 -5.89
CA THR A 34 6.52 -14.11 -6.34
C THR A 34 7.36 -13.48 -5.23
N LEU A 35 6.75 -12.66 -4.36
CA LEU A 35 7.42 -12.11 -3.18
C LEU A 35 7.86 -13.20 -2.20
N ASN A 36 7.00 -14.19 -1.95
CA ASN A 36 7.28 -15.27 -1.01
C ASN A 36 8.38 -16.23 -1.49
N ALA A 37 8.67 -16.26 -2.80
CA ALA A 37 9.78 -17.04 -3.34
C ALA A 37 11.17 -16.43 -3.03
N ILE A 38 11.25 -15.14 -2.73
CA ILE A 38 12.52 -14.44 -2.47
C ILE A 38 13.05 -14.84 -1.09
N GLN A 39 14.17 -15.58 -1.06
CA GLN A 39 14.80 -16.04 0.18
C GLN A 39 15.61 -14.95 0.89
N ASP A 40 16.40 -14.18 0.13
CA ASP A 40 17.19 -13.08 0.68
C ASP A 40 16.28 -12.00 1.26
N TYR A 41 16.44 -11.69 2.55
CA TYR A 41 15.55 -10.75 3.24
C TYR A 41 15.74 -9.30 2.76
N GLY A 42 16.97 -8.92 2.39
CA GLY A 42 17.24 -7.58 1.84
C GLY A 42 16.53 -7.36 0.51
N ALA A 43 16.70 -8.29 -0.43
CA ALA A 43 16.01 -8.27 -1.72
C ALA A 43 14.49 -8.35 -1.56
N TRP A 44 14.00 -9.11 -0.57
CA TRP A 44 12.58 -9.13 -0.26
C TRP A 44 12.06 -7.77 0.24
N ILE A 45 12.79 -7.09 1.13
CA ILE A 45 12.46 -5.73 1.57
C ILE A 45 12.40 -4.75 0.38
N ASP A 46 13.36 -4.85 -0.55
CA ASP A 46 13.41 -3.99 -1.73
C ASP A 46 12.18 -4.16 -2.63
N GLN A 47 11.64 -5.39 -2.73
CA GLN A 47 10.47 -5.69 -3.56
C GLN A 47 9.15 -5.43 -2.85
N VAL A 48 9.06 -5.68 -1.54
CA VAL A 48 7.80 -5.53 -0.79
C VAL A 48 7.48 -4.06 -0.48
N THR A 49 8.48 -3.24 -0.23
CA THR A 49 8.33 -1.81 0.11
C THR A 49 7.53 -1.00 -0.92
N PRO A 50 7.86 -1.02 -2.22
CA PRO A 50 7.09 -0.28 -3.22
C PRO A 50 5.65 -0.76 -3.32
N LEU A 51 5.40 -2.07 -3.15
CA LEU A 51 4.04 -2.63 -3.16
C LEU A 51 3.22 -2.16 -1.96
N LEU A 52 3.81 -2.10 -0.76
CA LEU A 52 3.15 -1.56 0.43
C LEU A 52 2.82 -0.08 0.27
N CYS A 53 3.79 0.73 -0.20
CA CYS A 53 3.57 2.15 -0.45
C CYS A 53 2.48 2.38 -1.50
N GLN A 54 2.48 1.62 -2.60
CA GLN A 54 1.44 1.69 -3.63
C GLN A 54 0.07 1.25 -3.08
N ARG A 55 0.03 0.20 -2.24
CA ARG A 55 -1.20 -0.28 -1.61
C ARG A 55 -1.81 0.76 -0.70
N MET A 56 -1.00 1.37 0.18
CA MET A 56 -1.44 2.45 1.06
C MET A 56 -1.90 3.66 0.25
N HIS A 57 -1.13 4.05 -0.76
CA HIS A 57 -1.50 5.16 -1.65
C HIS A 57 -2.87 4.92 -2.32
N GLY A 58 -3.08 3.72 -2.86
CA GLY A 58 -4.32 3.32 -3.53
C GLY A 58 -5.51 3.26 -2.58
N CYS A 59 -5.37 2.62 -1.42
CA CYS A 59 -6.47 2.44 -0.48
C CYS A 59 -6.92 3.76 0.18
N TYR A 60 -6.00 4.69 0.41
CA TYR A 60 -6.29 5.98 1.00
C TYR A 60 -6.41 7.12 -0.04
N ALA A 61 -6.41 6.82 -1.34
CA ALA A 61 -6.48 7.82 -2.41
C ALA A 61 -7.65 8.80 -2.24
N ARG A 62 -8.81 8.33 -1.79
CA ARG A 62 -9.98 9.20 -1.55
C ARG A 62 -9.74 10.17 -0.40
N LEU A 63 -9.10 9.71 0.68
CA LEU A 63 -8.72 10.55 1.82
C LEU A 63 -7.65 11.57 1.40
N PHE A 64 -6.65 11.16 0.61
CA PHE A 64 -5.61 12.09 0.16
C PHE A 64 -6.17 13.22 -0.70
N ARG A 65 -7.18 12.94 -1.53
CA ARG A 65 -7.86 13.98 -2.33
C ARG A 65 -8.60 15.02 -1.50
N THR A 66 -8.91 14.76 -0.22
CA THR A 66 -9.56 15.74 0.67
C THR A 66 -8.55 16.64 1.40
N LEU A 67 -7.25 16.36 1.30
CA LEU A 67 -6.21 17.17 1.95
C LEU A 67 -5.92 18.46 1.17
N PRO A 68 -5.29 19.48 1.80
CA PRO A 68 -4.84 20.67 1.09
C PRO A 68 -3.86 20.32 -0.05
N ARG A 69 -3.88 21.09 -1.15
CA ARG A 69 -3.02 20.82 -2.33
C ARG A 69 -1.53 20.73 -2.00
N ALA A 70 -1.06 21.56 -1.05
CA ALA A 70 0.32 21.52 -0.56
C ALA A 70 0.67 20.12 0.00
N VAL A 71 -0.19 19.57 0.84
CA VAL A 71 -0.01 18.24 1.44
C VAL A 71 -0.17 17.13 0.38
N GLN A 72 -1.12 17.26 -0.55
CA GLN A 72 -1.27 16.30 -1.65
C GLN A 72 0.00 16.16 -2.49
N ALA A 73 0.73 17.27 -2.73
CA ALA A 73 1.97 17.25 -3.49
C ALA A 73 3.11 16.47 -2.79
N GLU A 74 3.01 16.28 -1.48
CA GLU A 74 3.97 15.53 -0.67
C GLU A 74 3.67 14.03 -0.60
N ILE A 75 2.40 13.66 -0.80
CA ILE A 75 1.94 12.26 -0.73
C ILE A 75 2.20 11.60 -2.08
N LYS A 76 3.43 11.09 -2.25
CA LYS A 76 3.87 10.35 -3.43
C LYS A 76 4.39 8.97 -3.02
N THR A 77 4.07 7.95 -3.80
CA THR A 77 4.60 6.59 -3.60
C THR A 77 6.13 6.60 -3.50
N ASP A 78 6.82 7.33 -4.38
CA ASP A 78 8.29 7.40 -4.38
C ASP A 78 8.86 8.02 -3.10
N ARG A 79 8.16 9.02 -2.52
CA ARG A 79 8.55 9.62 -1.25
C ARG A 79 8.34 8.64 -0.09
N CYS A 80 7.24 7.89 -0.10
CA CYS A 80 7.01 6.79 0.85
C CYS A 80 8.15 5.77 0.77
N VAL A 81 8.52 5.32 -0.44
CA VAL A 81 9.62 4.37 -0.63
C VAL A 81 10.93 4.96 -0.13
N ALA A 82 11.28 6.19 -0.53
CA ALA A 82 12.51 6.84 -0.12
C ALA A 82 12.62 6.95 1.42
N THR A 83 11.54 7.34 2.10
CA THR A 83 11.50 7.43 3.56
C THR A 83 11.63 6.07 4.22
N VAL A 84 10.90 5.05 3.75
CA VAL A 84 10.99 3.70 4.32
C VAL A 84 12.39 3.09 4.14
N MET A 85 13.02 3.37 3.01
CA MET A 85 14.32 2.82 2.62
C MET A 85 15.51 3.63 3.15
N GLN A 86 15.30 4.82 3.73
CA GLN A 86 16.36 5.67 4.28
C GLN A 86 17.23 4.91 5.30
N ASP A 87 16.59 4.19 6.23
CA ASP A 87 17.27 3.42 7.28
C ASP A 87 17.29 1.91 6.98
N ARG A 88 17.24 1.54 5.70
CA ARG A 88 17.14 0.13 5.27
C ARG A 88 18.22 -0.75 5.90
N ASP A 89 19.48 -0.34 5.80
CA ASP A 89 20.59 -1.19 6.27
C ASP A 89 20.58 -1.34 7.79
N LEU A 90 20.22 -0.28 8.52
CA LEU A 90 20.00 -0.33 9.96
C LEU A 90 18.87 -1.33 10.30
N LYS A 91 17.78 -1.32 9.53
CA LYS A 91 16.67 -2.26 9.71
C LYS A 91 17.08 -3.70 9.49
N LEU A 92 17.84 -3.96 8.43
CA LEU A 92 18.34 -5.31 8.12
C LEU A 92 19.30 -5.83 9.20
N GLN A 93 20.13 -4.96 9.77
CA GLN A 93 21.05 -5.31 10.85
C GLN A 93 20.30 -5.63 12.15
N ARG A 94 19.23 -4.88 12.48
CA ARG A 94 18.49 -5.05 13.73
C ARG A 94 17.44 -6.15 13.70
N HIS A 95 16.90 -6.49 12.52
CA HIS A 95 15.88 -7.54 12.41
C HIS A 95 16.46 -8.94 12.68
N THR A 96 16.05 -9.51 13.81
CA THR A 96 16.29 -10.92 14.16
C THR A 96 15.56 -11.87 13.21
N PRO A 97 15.93 -13.16 13.13
CA PRO A 97 15.21 -14.14 12.31
C PRO A 97 13.70 -14.19 12.57
N ALA A 98 13.28 -14.07 13.84
CA ALA A 98 11.87 -14.02 14.21
C ALA A 98 11.17 -12.78 13.64
N MET A 99 11.79 -11.60 13.76
CA MET A 99 11.25 -10.36 13.18
C MET A 99 11.14 -10.44 11.66
N ARG A 100 12.11 -11.06 10.98
CA ARG A 100 12.07 -11.25 9.51
C ARG A 100 10.86 -12.09 9.08
N GLN A 101 10.59 -13.18 9.81
CA GLN A 101 9.43 -14.02 9.55
C GLN A 101 8.11 -13.27 9.83
N LEU A 102 8.02 -12.57 10.97
CA LEU A 102 6.85 -11.78 11.32
C LEU A 102 6.59 -10.65 10.31
N ALA A 103 7.64 -10.00 9.82
CA ALA A 103 7.54 -9.00 8.74
C ALA A 103 6.95 -9.60 7.47
N ARG A 104 7.41 -10.79 7.04
CA ARG A 104 6.85 -11.48 5.87
C ARG A 104 5.37 -11.77 6.05
N LEU A 105 4.97 -12.31 7.20
CA LEU A 105 3.57 -12.61 7.49
C LEU A 105 2.71 -11.34 7.56
N CYS A 106 3.18 -10.32 8.27
CA CYS A 106 2.47 -9.06 8.44
C CYS A 106 2.28 -8.33 7.10
N TYR A 107 3.35 -8.15 6.33
CA TYR A 107 3.30 -7.37 5.09
C TYR A 107 2.50 -8.08 4.01
N THR A 108 2.59 -9.42 3.91
CA THR A 108 1.73 -10.21 3.04
C THR A 108 0.25 -10.04 3.42
N ALA A 109 -0.09 -10.12 4.71
CA ALA A 109 -1.45 -9.90 5.17
C ALA A 109 -1.98 -8.50 4.80
N ILE A 110 -1.16 -7.46 4.92
CA ILE A 110 -1.51 -6.08 4.50
C ILE A 110 -1.76 -6.00 3.00
N LEU A 111 -0.87 -6.60 2.19
CA LEU A 111 -0.97 -6.59 0.73
C LEU A 111 -2.21 -7.35 0.22
N GLU A 112 -2.59 -8.43 0.91
CA GLU A 112 -3.75 -9.25 0.58
C GLU A 112 -5.07 -8.71 1.16
N SER A 113 -5.01 -7.82 2.15
CA SER A 113 -6.19 -7.24 2.78
C SER A 113 -6.91 -6.27 1.87
N ARG A 114 -8.25 -6.27 1.91
CA ARG A 114 -9.07 -5.25 1.24
C ARG A 114 -8.83 -3.86 1.85
N CYS A 115 -9.05 -2.81 1.07
CA CYS A 115 -8.76 -1.44 1.52
C CYS A 115 -9.56 -1.00 2.75
N GLU A 116 -10.78 -1.52 2.94
CA GLU A 116 -11.65 -1.17 4.07
C GLU A 116 -11.10 -1.68 5.41
N VAL A 117 -10.23 -2.70 5.38
CA VAL A 117 -9.68 -3.35 6.58
C VAL A 117 -8.17 -3.23 6.68
N ILE A 118 -7.51 -2.50 5.78
CA ILE A 118 -6.04 -2.45 5.74
C ILE A 118 -5.43 -1.90 7.04
N ALA A 119 -6.04 -0.86 7.63
CA ALA A 119 -5.65 -0.36 8.95
C ALA A 119 -5.84 -1.44 10.02
N GLN A 120 -7.00 -2.11 10.03
CA GLN A 120 -7.28 -3.16 11.00
C GLN A 120 -6.26 -4.29 10.90
N THR A 121 -5.87 -4.69 9.69
CA THR A 121 -4.81 -5.68 9.49
C THR A 121 -3.46 -5.18 10.01
N ALA A 122 -3.06 -3.95 9.66
CA ALA A 122 -1.78 -3.38 10.09
C ALA A 122 -1.66 -3.27 11.62
N PHE A 123 -2.78 -3.04 12.33
CA PHE A 123 -2.79 -2.87 13.79
C PHE A 123 -3.10 -4.16 14.58
N PHE A 124 -3.99 -5.01 14.08
CA PHE A 124 -4.54 -6.13 14.86
C PHE A 124 -4.18 -7.52 14.31
N HIS A 125 -3.53 -7.62 13.16
CA HIS A 125 -3.03 -8.92 12.71
C HIS A 125 -1.93 -9.40 13.69
N PRO A 126 -1.99 -10.62 14.23
CA PRO A 126 -1.07 -11.07 15.29
C PRO A 126 0.41 -10.90 14.92
N ALA A 127 0.77 -11.20 13.67
CA ALA A 127 2.14 -11.03 13.20
C ALA A 127 2.59 -9.55 13.18
N CYS A 128 1.69 -8.62 12.86
CA CYS A 128 1.99 -7.19 12.85
C CYS A 128 2.15 -6.66 14.27
N MET A 129 1.25 -7.06 15.17
CA MET A 129 1.33 -6.71 16.59
C MET A 129 2.65 -7.17 17.20
N GLN A 130 3.01 -8.44 17.00
CA GLN A 130 4.24 -9.00 17.55
C GLN A 130 5.49 -8.39 16.90
N LEU A 131 5.45 -8.10 15.60
CA LEU A 131 6.53 -7.39 14.94
C LEU A 131 6.76 -6.00 15.54
N ASN A 132 5.68 -5.24 15.78
CA ASN A 132 5.78 -3.89 16.36
C ASN A 132 6.39 -3.95 17.77
N LEU A 133 5.95 -4.89 18.62
CA LEU A 133 6.53 -5.07 19.96
C LEU A 133 8.04 -5.34 19.92
N LEU A 134 8.47 -6.27 19.05
CA LEU A 134 9.89 -6.58 18.89
C LEU A 134 10.67 -5.43 18.25
N ALA A 135 10.04 -4.66 17.36
CA ALA A 135 10.65 -3.48 16.78
C ALA A 135 10.84 -2.39 17.84
N ASP A 136 9.84 -2.09 18.65
CA ASP A 136 9.92 -1.08 19.71
C ASP A 136 11.10 -1.37 20.66
N GLU A 137 11.29 -2.64 21.04
CA GLU A 137 12.45 -3.07 21.81
C GLU A 137 13.77 -2.91 21.02
N ALA A 138 13.78 -3.34 19.75
CA ALA A 138 14.97 -3.30 18.90
C ALA A 138 15.40 -1.88 18.49
N TYR A 139 14.53 -0.87 18.61
CA TYR A 139 14.81 0.54 18.28
C TYR A 139 14.66 1.48 19.47
N ALA A 140 14.60 0.98 20.71
CA ALA A 140 14.44 1.81 21.91
C ALA A 140 15.54 2.88 22.10
N ASP A 141 16.73 2.64 21.54
CA ASP A 141 17.89 3.54 21.52
C ASP A 141 17.93 4.46 20.28
N THR A 142 17.00 4.29 19.34
CA THR A 142 16.89 5.16 18.16
C THR A 142 16.00 6.35 18.53
N PRO A 143 16.48 7.59 18.39
CA PRO A 143 15.62 8.75 18.61
C PRO A 143 14.43 8.66 17.67
N ALA A 144 13.22 8.86 18.22
CA ALA A 144 12.02 8.93 17.39
C ALA A 144 12.28 9.91 16.24
N PRO A 145 11.93 9.56 14.99
CA PRO A 145 12.09 10.48 13.88
C PRO A 145 11.42 11.79 14.27
N ALA A 146 12.14 12.91 14.13
CA ALA A 146 11.56 14.21 14.39
C ALA A 146 10.38 14.39 13.42
N VAL A 147 9.17 14.16 13.91
CA VAL A 147 7.94 14.43 13.15
C VAL A 147 7.78 15.94 13.18
N GLN A 148 8.46 16.61 12.27
CA GLN A 148 8.25 18.03 12.04
C GLN A 148 6.93 18.15 11.29
N MET A 149 5.86 18.48 12.01
CA MET A 149 4.57 18.63 11.37
C MET A 149 4.61 19.90 10.51
N PRO A 150 3.98 19.92 9.33
CA PRO A 150 3.96 21.12 8.47
C PRO A 150 3.42 22.39 9.16
N TRP A 151 2.68 22.24 10.27
CA TRP A 151 2.13 23.35 11.06
C TRP A 151 2.98 23.76 12.27
N ASP A 152 4.13 23.12 12.51
CA ASP A 152 5.06 23.52 13.57
C ASP A 152 5.96 24.71 13.15
N SER A 153 5.79 25.23 11.92
CA SER A 153 6.48 26.43 11.45
C SER A 153 5.80 27.70 11.98
N PRO A 154 6.50 28.55 12.75
CA PRO A 154 5.97 29.83 13.20
C PRO A 154 5.91 30.79 12.00
N GLY A 155 4.79 30.77 11.27
CA GLY A 155 4.60 31.61 10.08
C GLY A 155 3.30 31.41 9.30
N HIS A 156 2.36 30.61 9.79
CA HIS A 156 1.00 30.48 9.26
C HIS A 156 -0.03 30.86 10.31
#